data_AF-A0AAN5NDC0-F1
#
_entry.id   AF-A0AAN5NDC0-F1
#
_cell.length_a   1.000
_cell.length_b   1.000
_cell.length_c   1.000
_cell.angle_alpha   90.00
_cell.angle_beta   90.00
_cell.angle_gamma   90.00
#
_symmetry.space_group_name_H-M   'P 1'
#
loop_
_entity.id
_entity.type
_entity.pdbx_description
1 polymer ?
#
loop_
_entity_poly.entity_id
_entity_poly.type
_entity_poly.pdbx_seq_one_letter_code
_entity_poly.pdbx_strand_id
1 'polypeptide(L)'
;MNIELNSKIQYLNQLNTLDLENKLKELNTLKNSNFVTINNINLYLTSNTSFQVKEFLFFLKNLSNEFFIVQRNENVEFILLKKDFSQYIEIALSKNSNILPNKSPNSLNLELFFLISYRKGERLGIKFLEKYISLSKNLDIPIILYCEKKLCAYYENLGFKIIKVNLIGDYLMVYNF
;
A
#
# COMPACT_ATOMS: atom_id res chain seq x y z
N MET A 1 -3.24 16.41 1.69
CA MET A 1 -2.14 15.43 1.52
C MET A 1 -0.92 15.71 2.39
N ASN A 2 -0.41 16.96 2.50
CA ASN A 2 0.80 17.25 3.29
C ASN A 2 0.65 16.98 4.81
N ILE A 3 -0.53 17.26 5.40
CA ILE A 3 -0.80 17.00 6.83
C ILE A 3 -0.84 15.50 7.14
N GLU A 4 -1.55 14.71 6.32
CA GLU A 4 -1.65 13.26 6.51
C GLU A 4 -0.31 12.57 6.29
N LEU A 5 0.43 12.91 5.22
CA LEU A 5 1.77 12.35 5.01
C LEU A 5 2.69 12.64 6.21
N ASN A 6 2.68 13.88 6.71
CA ASN A 6 3.47 14.26 7.88
C ASN A 6 3.06 13.49 9.13
N SER A 7 1.77 13.25 9.36
CA SER A 7 1.33 12.46 10.52
C SER A 7 1.80 11.00 10.43
N LYS A 8 1.83 10.41 9.24
CA LYS A 8 2.36 9.05 9.03
C LYS A 8 3.87 8.98 9.21
N ILE A 9 4.61 9.99 8.73
CA ILE A 9 6.05 10.10 8.97
C ILE A 9 6.33 10.23 10.47
N GLN A 10 5.60 11.10 11.17
CA GLN A 10 5.72 11.28 12.61
C GLN A 10 5.41 10.00 13.38
N TYR A 11 4.35 9.27 13.00
CA TYR A 11 4.03 7.97 13.58
C TYR A 11 5.18 6.98 13.42
N LEU A 12 5.72 6.81 12.21
CA LEU A 12 6.84 5.90 11.97
C LEU A 12 8.10 6.32 12.76
N ASN A 13 8.37 7.61 12.86
CA ASN A 13 9.48 8.14 13.67
C ASN A 13 9.28 7.86 15.16
N GLN A 14 8.06 8.08 15.68
CA GLN A 14 7.71 7.83 17.07
C GLN A 14 7.99 6.36 17.45
N LEU A 15 7.54 5.41 16.61
CA LEU A 15 7.78 3.98 16.81
C LEU A 15 9.26 3.62 16.95
N ASN A 16 10.12 4.31 16.21
CA ASN A 16 11.57 4.08 16.25
C ASN A 16 12.24 4.72 17.49
N THR A 17 11.57 5.66 18.16
CA THR A 17 12.08 6.35 19.36
C THR A 17 11.49 5.85 20.68
N LEU A 18 10.52 4.92 20.66
CA LEU A 18 9.93 4.37 21.87
C LEU A 18 10.97 3.66 22.73
N ASP A 19 10.86 3.82 24.06
CA ASP A 19 11.52 2.96 25.01
C ASP A 19 11.03 1.50 24.91
N LEU A 20 11.74 0.59 25.57
CA LEU A 20 11.45 -0.84 25.48
C LEU A 20 10.03 -1.21 25.92
N GLU A 21 9.52 -0.60 26.99
CA GLU A 21 8.19 -0.92 27.53
C GLU A 21 7.09 -0.50 26.55
N ASN A 22 7.16 0.73 26.07
CA ASN A 22 6.18 1.28 25.12
C ASN A 22 6.27 0.57 23.77
N LYS A 23 7.48 0.19 23.34
CA LYS A 23 7.67 -0.61 22.12
C LYS A 23 7.03 -1.99 22.24
N LEU A 24 7.12 -2.64 23.40
CA LEU A 24 6.46 -3.93 23.64
C LEU A 24 4.93 -3.81 23.62
N LYS A 25 4.37 -2.75 24.22
CA LYS A 25 2.92 -2.47 24.17
C LYS A 25 2.44 -2.32 22.73
N GLU A 26 3.11 -1.50 21.94
CA GLU A 26 2.76 -1.27 20.54
C GLU A 26 2.89 -2.55 19.69
N LEU A 27 3.96 -3.33 19.89
CA LEU A 27 4.13 -4.61 19.21
C LEU A 27 3.01 -5.59 19.52
N ASN A 28 2.49 -5.61 20.75
CA ASN A 28 1.37 -6.47 21.11
C ASN A 28 0.07 -6.02 20.45
N THR A 29 -0.20 -4.70 20.43
CA THR A 29 -1.34 -4.13 19.70
C THR A 29 -1.30 -4.52 18.22
N LEU A 30 -0.16 -4.28 17.56
CA LEU A 30 0.04 -4.61 16.14
C LEU A 30 -0.08 -6.10 15.85
N LYS A 31 0.45 -6.97 16.72
CA LYS A 31 0.30 -8.43 16.59
C LYS A 31 -1.16 -8.85 16.63
N ASN A 32 -1.94 -8.31 17.56
CA ASN A 32 -3.35 -8.62 17.71
C ASN A 32 -4.16 -8.14 16.49
N SER A 33 -3.97 -6.89 16.08
CA SER A 33 -4.61 -6.34 14.87
C SER A 33 -4.23 -7.12 13.61
N ASN A 34 -2.97 -7.51 13.49
CA ASN A 34 -2.50 -8.34 12.39
C ASN A 34 -3.14 -9.73 12.40
N PHE A 35 -3.21 -10.38 13.56
CA PHE A 35 -3.86 -11.69 13.68
C PHE A 35 -5.33 -11.64 13.24
N VAL A 36 -6.09 -10.64 13.70
CA VAL A 36 -7.48 -10.43 13.27
C VAL A 36 -7.56 -10.23 11.76
N THR A 37 -6.70 -9.37 11.20
CA THR A 37 -6.67 -9.09 9.75
C THR A 37 -6.36 -10.36 8.94
N ILE A 38 -5.37 -11.15 9.36
CA ILE A 38 -5.00 -12.40 8.68
C ILE A 38 -6.13 -13.42 8.75
N ASN A 39 -6.86 -13.50 9.87
CA ASN A 39 -8.03 -14.37 9.96
C ASN A 39 -9.14 -13.92 9.01
N ASN A 40 -9.42 -12.63 8.93
CA ASN A 40 -10.38 -12.09 7.96
C ASN A 40 -9.97 -12.41 6.52
N ILE A 41 -8.68 -12.21 6.19
CA ILE A 41 -8.12 -12.59 4.88
C ILE A 41 -8.38 -14.07 4.58
N ASN A 42 -8.12 -14.97 5.53
CA ASN A 42 -8.36 -16.40 5.34
C ASN A 42 -9.84 -16.72 5.10
N LEU A 43 -10.76 -16.05 5.80
CA LEU A 43 -12.21 -16.21 5.59
C LEU A 43 -12.64 -15.72 4.19
N TYR A 44 -12.10 -14.61 3.71
CA TYR A 44 -12.39 -14.11 2.37
C TYR A 44 -11.80 -14.98 1.26
N LEU A 45 -10.64 -15.63 1.50
CA LEU A 45 -10.06 -16.56 0.53
C LEU A 45 -10.95 -17.79 0.28
N THR A 46 -11.73 -18.23 1.28
CA THR A 46 -12.68 -19.34 1.13
C THR A 46 -14.04 -18.93 0.57
N SER A 47 -14.30 -17.62 0.45
CA SER A 47 -15.55 -17.10 -0.10
C SER A 47 -15.59 -17.12 -1.64
N ASN A 48 -16.78 -16.91 -2.22
CA ASN A 48 -16.96 -16.78 -3.67
C ASN A 48 -16.64 -15.35 -4.13
N THR A 49 -15.37 -14.94 -3.99
CA THR A 49 -14.85 -13.65 -4.47
C THR A 49 -14.11 -13.81 -5.80
N SER A 50 -13.99 -12.70 -6.56
CA SER A 50 -13.26 -12.69 -7.83
C SER A 50 -11.81 -13.14 -7.67
N PHE A 51 -11.24 -13.70 -8.75
CA PHE A 51 -9.83 -14.12 -8.79
C PHE A 51 -8.88 -13.00 -8.37
N GLN A 52 -9.09 -11.78 -8.87
CA GLN A 52 -8.25 -10.61 -8.55
C GLN A 52 -8.24 -10.30 -7.05
N VAL A 53 -9.41 -10.38 -6.40
CA VAL A 53 -9.51 -10.17 -4.95
C VAL A 53 -8.75 -11.27 -4.20
N LYS A 54 -8.93 -12.55 -4.58
CA LYS A 54 -8.24 -13.67 -3.92
C LYS A 54 -6.73 -13.57 -4.03
N GLU A 55 -6.22 -13.26 -5.22
CA GLU A 55 -4.79 -13.10 -5.46
C GLU A 55 -4.21 -11.88 -4.70
N PHE A 56 -4.94 -10.77 -4.63
CA PHE A 56 -4.53 -9.63 -3.81
C PHE A 56 -4.45 -9.98 -2.31
N LEU A 57 -5.44 -10.71 -1.81
CA LEU A 57 -5.47 -11.20 -0.42
C LEU A 57 -4.36 -12.22 -0.15
N PHE A 58 -4.04 -13.09 -1.12
CA PHE A 58 -2.92 -14.03 -1.04
C PHE A 58 -1.58 -13.31 -1.03
N PHE A 59 -1.41 -12.28 -1.86
CA PHE A 59 -0.26 -11.39 -1.84
C PHE A 59 -0.05 -10.77 -0.45
N LEU A 60 -1.10 -10.22 0.16
CA LEU A 60 -1.05 -9.70 1.53
C LEU A 60 -0.61 -10.78 2.51
N LYS A 61 -1.23 -11.97 2.46
CA LYS A 61 -0.87 -13.09 3.34
C LYS A 61 0.62 -13.45 3.23
N ASN A 62 1.19 -13.45 2.03
CA ASN A 62 2.61 -13.73 1.83
C ASN A 62 3.53 -12.65 2.42
N LEU A 63 3.08 -11.39 2.47
CA LEU A 63 3.83 -10.31 3.12
C LEU A 63 3.82 -10.37 4.65
N SER A 64 2.91 -11.13 5.27
CA SER A 64 2.73 -11.19 6.74
C SER A 64 3.96 -11.71 7.50
N ASN A 65 4.89 -12.35 6.82
CA ASN A 65 6.19 -12.72 7.39
C ASN A 65 7.05 -11.50 7.70
N GLU A 66 7.02 -10.49 6.82
CA GLU A 66 7.84 -9.27 6.90
C GLU A 66 7.10 -8.08 7.51
N PHE A 67 5.77 -8.04 7.38
CA PHE A 67 4.93 -6.92 7.76
C PHE A 67 3.86 -7.32 8.78
N PHE A 68 3.52 -6.37 9.66
CA PHE A 68 2.19 -6.31 10.26
C PHE A 68 1.22 -5.74 9.22
N ILE A 69 0.09 -6.40 9.05
CA ILE A 69 -0.95 -6.07 8.07
C ILE A 69 -2.20 -5.73 8.86
N VAL A 70 -2.67 -4.49 8.74
CA VAL A 70 -3.84 -4.01 9.47
C VAL A 70 -4.87 -3.51 8.47
N GLN A 71 -6.05 -4.11 8.49
CA GLN A 71 -7.19 -3.64 7.71
C GLN A 71 -7.72 -2.33 8.31
N ARG A 72 -7.89 -1.29 7.48
CA ARG A 72 -8.31 0.04 7.95
C ARG A 72 -9.83 0.20 8.09
N ASN A 73 -10.58 -0.42 7.19
CA ASN A 73 -12.02 -0.30 7.07
C ASN A 73 -12.59 -1.58 6.43
N GLU A 74 -13.91 -1.66 6.28
CA GLU A 74 -14.56 -2.79 5.57
C GLU A 74 -14.16 -2.87 4.09
N ASN A 75 -13.55 -1.81 3.55
CA ASN A 75 -12.98 -1.82 2.22
C ASN A 75 -11.66 -2.60 2.20
N VAL A 76 -11.21 -2.96 1.00
CA VAL A 76 -9.98 -3.71 0.75
C VAL A 76 -8.76 -2.77 0.87
N GLU A 77 -8.65 -2.03 1.99
CA GLU A 77 -7.59 -1.08 2.32
C GLU A 77 -6.75 -1.56 3.51
N PHE A 78 -5.43 -1.55 3.36
CA PHE A 78 -4.50 -2.15 4.30
C PHE A 78 -3.32 -1.24 4.59
N ILE A 79 -2.96 -1.18 5.87
CA ILE A 79 -1.68 -0.68 6.34
C ILE A 79 -0.71 -1.86 6.40
N LEU A 80 0.47 -1.68 5.80
CA LEU A 80 1.61 -2.58 5.96
C LEU A 80 2.70 -1.85 6.74
N LEU A 81 2.96 -2.28 7.96
CA LEU A 81 4.05 -1.77 8.80
C LEU A 81 5.11 -2.86 8.92
N LYS A 82 6.32 -2.60 8.43
CA LYS A 82 7.40 -3.59 8.51
C LYS A 82 7.71 -3.87 9.98
N LYS A 83 7.97 -5.14 10.33
CA LYS A 83 8.10 -5.57 11.74
C LYS A 83 9.30 -4.94 12.48
N ASP A 84 10.26 -4.41 11.74
CA ASP A 84 11.39 -3.63 12.27
C ASP A 84 11.13 -2.11 12.29
N PHE A 85 9.91 -1.68 11.98
CA PHE A 85 9.47 -0.28 11.88
C PHE A 85 10.27 0.58 10.91
N SER A 86 10.93 -0.02 9.92
CA SER A 86 11.68 0.73 8.91
C SER A 86 10.83 1.20 7.73
N GLN A 87 9.60 0.70 7.58
CA GLN A 87 8.74 1.01 6.44
C GLN A 87 7.25 1.00 6.81
N TYR A 88 6.51 1.98 6.29
CA TYR A 88 5.06 2.12 6.41
C TYR A 88 4.45 2.29 5.02
N ILE A 89 3.42 1.51 4.71
CA ILE A 89 2.77 1.48 3.41
C ILE A 89 1.25 1.45 3.60
N GLU A 90 0.52 2.20 2.78
CA GLU A 90 -0.93 2.09 2.67
C GLU A 90 -1.30 1.72 1.23
N ILE A 91 -2.00 0.60 1.08
CA ILE A 91 -2.44 0.10 -0.22
C ILE A 91 -3.91 -0.31 -0.21
N ALA A 92 -4.52 -0.38 -1.39
CA ALA A 92 -5.84 -0.95 -1.55
C ALA A 92 -6.04 -1.67 -2.88
N LEU A 93 -7.12 -2.43 -2.94
CA LEU A 93 -7.74 -2.88 -4.19
C LEU A 93 -9.08 -2.16 -4.33
N SER A 94 -9.18 -1.22 -5.27
CA SER A 94 -10.35 -0.35 -5.42
C SER A 94 -11.02 -0.56 -6.77
N LYS A 95 -12.24 -0.02 -6.91
CA LYS A 95 -12.88 0.12 -8.23
C LYS A 95 -12.33 1.36 -8.92
N ASN A 96 -12.24 1.30 -10.24
CA ASN A 96 -11.91 2.42 -11.10
C ASN A 96 -13.08 3.40 -11.19
N SER A 97 -13.34 4.16 -10.13
CA SER A 97 -14.41 5.17 -10.05
C SER A 97 -14.15 6.38 -10.96
N ASN A 98 -14.03 6.15 -12.28
CA ASN A 98 -13.63 7.10 -13.32
C ASN A 98 -12.29 7.80 -13.07
N ILE A 99 -11.39 7.14 -12.33
CA ILE A 99 -10.03 7.64 -12.11
C ILE A 99 -9.25 7.57 -13.43
N LEU A 100 -9.39 6.44 -14.14
CA LEU A 100 -8.82 6.15 -15.44
C LEU A 100 -9.91 6.24 -16.52
N PRO A 101 -9.82 7.20 -17.47
CA PRO A 101 -10.92 7.51 -18.39
C PRO A 101 -11.21 6.40 -19.41
N ASN A 102 -10.22 5.55 -19.72
CA ASN A 102 -10.34 4.50 -20.75
C ASN A 102 -10.65 3.10 -20.18
N LYS A 103 -10.99 2.99 -18.89
CA LYS A 103 -11.27 1.73 -18.20
C LYS A 103 -12.70 1.74 -17.65
N SER A 104 -13.34 0.57 -17.60
CA SER A 104 -14.70 0.43 -17.07
C SER A 104 -14.80 0.91 -15.62
N PRO A 105 -15.91 1.55 -15.18
CA PRO A 105 -16.11 1.96 -13.79
C PRO A 105 -16.02 0.81 -12.77
N ASN A 106 -16.28 -0.42 -13.24
CA ASN A 106 -16.24 -1.62 -12.41
C ASN A 106 -14.90 -2.38 -12.48
N SER A 107 -13.93 -1.93 -13.30
CA SER A 107 -12.61 -2.55 -13.30
C SER A 107 -11.88 -2.25 -11.99
N LEU A 108 -11.02 -3.16 -11.56
CA LEU A 108 -10.24 -2.98 -10.33
C LEU A 108 -8.92 -2.27 -10.61
N ASN A 109 -8.44 -1.52 -9.62
CA ASN A 109 -7.12 -0.89 -9.60
C ASN A 109 -6.41 -1.27 -8.29
N LEU A 110 -5.09 -1.38 -8.36
CA LEU A 110 -4.23 -1.37 -7.18
C LEU A 110 -3.93 0.08 -6.80
N GLU A 111 -4.28 0.51 -5.60
CA GLU A 111 -3.96 1.87 -5.12
C GLU A 111 -2.78 1.85 -4.16
N LEU A 112 -1.84 2.78 -4.35
CA LEU A 112 -0.78 3.07 -3.39
C LEU A 112 -0.95 4.49 -2.87
N PHE A 113 -1.36 4.63 -1.61
CA PHE A 113 -1.59 5.93 -0.96
C PHE A 113 -0.31 6.50 -0.36
N PHE A 114 0.39 5.68 0.42
CA PHE A 114 1.62 6.08 1.10
C PHE A 114 2.67 4.98 0.98
N LEU A 115 3.92 5.40 0.75
CA LEU A 115 5.11 4.54 0.79
C LEU A 115 6.23 5.31 1.48
N ILE A 116 6.40 5.05 2.77
CA ILE A 116 7.31 5.79 3.65
C ILE A 116 8.39 4.83 4.13
N SER A 117 9.65 5.21 3.97
CA SER A 117 10.80 4.44 4.47
C SER A 117 11.62 5.31 5.42
N TYR A 118 11.85 4.82 6.62
CA TYR A 118 12.64 5.51 7.64
C TYR A 118 14.14 5.47 7.31
N ARG A 119 14.62 4.33 6.78
CA ARG A 119 16.04 4.13 6.47
C ARG A 119 16.36 4.59 5.05
N LYS A 120 17.11 5.68 4.94
CA LYS A 120 17.65 6.16 3.67
C LYS A 120 18.67 5.15 3.12
N GLY A 121 18.65 4.92 1.81
CA GLY A 121 19.66 4.11 1.10
C GLY A 121 19.38 2.61 1.00
N GLU A 122 18.46 2.04 1.78
CA GLU A 122 18.20 0.58 1.78
C GLU A 122 17.30 0.06 0.63
N ARG A 123 16.94 0.95 -0.32
CA ARG A 123 16.02 0.66 -1.46
C ARG A 123 14.70 -0.02 -1.05
N LEU A 124 14.24 0.17 0.20
CA LEU A 124 13.05 -0.50 0.75
C LEU A 124 11.78 -0.19 -0.07
N GLY A 125 11.59 1.08 -0.44
CA GLY A 125 10.48 1.49 -1.30
C GLY A 125 10.49 0.80 -2.66
N ILE A 126 11.67 0.73 -3.31
CA ILE A 126 11.84 0.07 -4.61
C ILE A 126 11.51 -1.43 -4.51
N LYS A 127 12.06 -2.12 -3.50
CA LYS A 127 11.80 -3.56 -3.30
C LYS A 127 10.31 -3.87 -3.13
N PHE A 128 9.58 -3.02 -2.42
CA PHE A 128 8.13 -3.17 -2.31
C PHE A 128 7.43 -2.92 -3.65
N LEU A 129 7.80 -1.83 -4.34
CA LEU A 129 7.22 -1.50 -5.65
C LEU A 129 7.46 -2.60 -6.68
N GLU A 130 8.61 -3.25 -6.70
CA GLU A 130 8.90 -4.40 -7.58
C GLU A 130 7.91 -5.56 -7.33
N LYS A 131 7.66 -5.90 -6.06
CA LYS A 131 6.66 -6.91 -5.67
C LYS A 131 5.25 -6.48 -6.12
N TYR A 132 4.90 -5.21 -5.94
CA TYR A 132 3.58 -4.68 -6.28
C TYR A 132 3.35 -4.57 -7.79
N ILE A 133 4.39 -4.20 -8.55
CA ILE A 133 4.42 -4.24 -10.02
C ILE A 133 4.25 -5.68 -10.53
N SER A 134 4.93 -6.65 -9.91
CA SER A 134 4.74 -8.06 -10.26
C SER A 134 3.29 -8.50 -10.04
N LEU A 135 2.66 -8.07 -8.94
CA LEU A 135 1.25 -8.35 -8.68
C LEU A 135 0.35 -7.72 -9.76
N SER A 136 0.58 -6.45 -10.11
CA SER A 136 -0.16 -5.75 -11.16
C SER A 136 -0.11 -6.48 -12.50
N LYS A 137 1.07 -6.96 -12.91
CA LYS A 137 1.24 -7.76 -14.13
C LYS A 137 0.49 -9.09 -14.06
N ASN A 138 0.59 -9.79 -12.94
CA ASN A 138 -0.07 -11.09 -12.76
C ASN A 138 -1.60 -10.97 -12.79
N LEU A 139 -2.13 -9.86 -12.26
CA LEU A 139 -3.56 -9.59 -12.18
C LEU A 139 -4.15 -8.93 -13.44
N ASP A 140 -3.28 -8.42 -14.33
CA ASP A 140 -3.65 -7.53 -15.43
C ASP A 140 -4.53 -6.33 -14.98
N ILE A 141 -4.16 -5.72 -13.85
CA ILE A 141 -4.81 -4.50 -13.34
C ILE A 141 -3.78 -3.39 -13.10
N PRO A 142 -4.15 -2.12 -13.29
CA PRO A 142 -3.22 -1.01 -13.16
C PRO A 142 -2.89 -0.72 -11.70
N ILE A 143 -1.71 -0.13 -11.47
CA ILE A 143 -1.37 0.53 -10.20
C ILE A 143 -1.62 2.02 -10.38
N ILE A 144 -2.34 2.63 -9.45
CA ILE A 144 -2.53 4.07 -9.39
C ILE A 144 -1.89 4.65 -8.12
N LEU A 145 -1.27 5.82 -8.25
CA LEU A 145 -0.78 6.61 -7.13
C LEU A 145 -0.80 8.10 -7.46
N TYR A 146 -0.94 8.92 -6.44
CA TYR A 146 -0.70 10.37 -6.56
C TYR A 146 0.69 10.69 -6.00
N CYS A 147 1.44 11.54 -6.70
CA CYS A 147 2.73 12.01 -6.22
C CYS A 147 3.00 13.47 -6.55
N GLU A 148 3.85 14.09 -5.72
CA GLU A 148 4.41 15.41 -6.02
C GLU A 148 5.27 15.37 -7.29
N LYS A 149 5.35 16.49 -8.01
CA LYS A 149 6.13 16.64 -9.25
C LYS A 149 7.57 16.09 -9.15
N LYS A 150 8.24 16.32 -8.02
CA LYS A 150 9.63 15.90 -7.80
C LYS A 150 9.85 14.38 -7.81
N LEU A 151 8.78 13.60 -7.63
CA LEU A 151 8.79 12.14 -7.63
C LEU A 151 8.37 11.53 -8.97
N CYS A 152 7.86 12.33 -9.92
CA CYS A 152 7.39 11.82 -11.21
C CYS A 152 8.49 11.06 -11.95
N ALA A 153 9.67 11.66 -12.11
CA ALA A 153 10.81 11.02 -12.80
C ALA A 153 11.23 9.69 -12.15
N TYR A 154 11.12 9.58 -10.82
CA TYR A 154 11.40 8.33 -10.11
C TYR A 154 10.40 7.22 -10.50
N TYR A 155 9.11 7.53 -10.57
CA TYR A 155 8.08 6.56 -10.96
C TYR A 155 8.08 6.27 -12.48
N GLU A 156 8.41 7.24 -13.32
CA GLU A 156 8.57 7.05 -14.77
C GLU A 156 9.67 6.04 -15.07
N ASN A 157 10.80 6.10 -14.34
CA ASN A 157 11.87 5.10 -14.46
C ASN A 157 11.43 3.67 -14.07
N LEU A 158 10.34 3.54 -13.31
CA LEU A 158 9.71 2.26 -12.97
C LEU A 158 8.60 1.86 -13.96
N GLY A 159 8.36 2.67 -15.00
CA GLY A 159 7.37 2.43 -16.05
C GLY A 159 5.98 3.02 -15.79
N PHE A 160 5.82 3.87 -14.77
CA PHE A 160 4.57 4.62 -14.58
C PHE A 160 4.46 5.76 -15.60
N LYS A 161 3.23 6.15 -15.96
CA LYS A 161 2.92 7.28 -16.83
C LYS A 161 2.06 8.29 -16.11
N ILE A 162 2.28 9.58 -16.39
CA ILE A 162 1.39 10.65 -15.93
C ILE A 162 0.07 10.58 -16.72
N ILE A 163 -1.07 10.56 -16.03
CA ILE A 163 -2.40 10.58 -16.65
C ILE A 163 -3.10 11.93 -16.46
N LYS A 164 -3.03 12.52 -15.27
CA LYS A 164 -3.63 13.83 -14.97
C LYS A 164 -2.95 14.49 -13.78
N VAL A 165 -3.18 15.79 -13.61
CA VAL A 165 -2.80 16.55 -12.43
C VAL A 165 -4.09 16.93 -11.69
N ASN A 166 -4.12 16.76 -10.37
CA ASN A 166 -5.27 17.13 -9.56
C ASN A 166 -5.26 18.64 -9.22
N LEU A 167 -6.31 19.13 -8.56
CA LEU A 167 -6.47 20.55 -8.21
C LEU A 167 -5.40 21.09 -7.25
N ILE A 168 -4.77 20.21 -6.47
CA ILE A 168 -3.72 20.58 -5.51
C ILE A 168 -2.31 20.42 -6.09
N GLY A 169 -2.20 20.07 -7.38
CA GLY A 169 -0.93 20.00 -8.12
C GLY A 169 -0.22 18.64 -8.05
N ASP A 170 -0.85 17.60 -7.52
CA ASP A 170 -0.30 16.24 -7.53
C ASP A 170 -0.60 15.52 -8.83
N TYR A 171 0.32 14.67 -9.23
CA TYR A 171 0.29 13.93 -10.48
C TYR A 171 -0.25 12.54 -10.22
N LEU A 172 -1.35 12.19 -10.89
CA LEU A 172 -1.82 10.81 -10.98
C LEU A 172 -0.87 10.05 -11.91
N MET A 173 -0.11 9.14 -11.33
CA MET A 173 0.78 8.21 -12.01
C MET A 173 0.12 6.85 -12.11
N VAL A 174 0.27 6.19 -13.26
CA VAL A 174 -0.34 4.88 -13.50
C VAL A 174 0.65 3.92 -14.13
N TYR A 175 0.72 2.71 -13.58
CA TYR A 175 1.44 1.57 -14.14
C TYR A 175 0.47 0.59 -14.79
N ASN A 176 0.91 -0.11 -15.84
CA ASN A 176 0.09 -1.06 -16.60
C ASN A 176 -1.21 -0.43 -17.15
N PHE A 177 -1.06 0.76 -17.78
CA PHE A 177 -2.10 1.52 -18.47
C PHE A 177 -1.92 1.52 -19.98
#